data_AF-A0A1Q6MC77-F1
#
_entry.id   AF-A0A1Q6MC77-F1
#
_cell.length_a   1.000
_cell.length_b   1.000
_cell.length_c   1.000
_cell.angle_alpha   90.00
_cell.angle_beta   90.00
_cell.angle_gamma   90.00
#
_symmetry.space_group_name_H-M   'P 1'
#
loop_
_entity.id
_entity.type
_entity.pdbx_description
1 polymer ?
#
loop_
_entity_poly.entity_id
_entity_poly.type
_entity_poly.pdbx_seq_one_letter_code
_entity_poly.pdbx_strand_id
1 'polypeptide(L)'
;MSKLDDARIIINECDKEMITLFKKRMSAAKMVAEYKASNNLPILDLKRENELIKRNTQILNDQELEGYYITFLEGMLKASKDYQEELIKEQNK
;
A
#
# COMPACT_ATOMS: atom_id res chain seq x y z
N MET A 1 5.67 34.35 4.30
CA MET A 1 5.64 32.89 4.42
C MET A 1 5.64 32.57 5.91
N SER A 2 4.68 31.79 6.39
CA SER A 2 4.53 31.40 7.79
C SER A 2 5.10 29.99 8.02
N LYS A 3 5.38 29.62 9.29
CA LYS A 3 5.75 28.23 9.64
C LYS A 3 4.74 27.19 9.15
N LEU A 4 3.47 27.58 9.02
CA LEU A 4 2.42 26.73 8.45
C LEU A 4 2.60 26.53 6.94
N ASP A 5 2.98 27.58 6.21
CA ASP A 5 3.23 27.50 4.77
C ASP A 5 4.45 26.63 4.48
N ASP A 6 5.51 26.76 5.28
CA ASP A 6 6.72 25.95 5.16
C ASP A 6 6.41 24.46 5.38
N ALA A 7 5.61 24.13 6.41
CA ALA A 7 5.17 22.76 6.67
C ALA A 7 4.35 22.17 5.50
N ARG A 8 3.47 22.98 4.89
CA ARG A 8 2.68 22.55 3.72
C ARG A 8 3.53 22.30 2.49
N ILE A 9 4.60 23.07 2.28
CA ILE A 9 5.55 22.81 1.20
C ILE A 9 6.22 21.44 1.39
N ILE A 10 6.66 21.12 2.61
CA ILE A 10 7.26 19.82 2.92
C ILE A 10 6.27 18.68 2.66
N ILE A 11 5.01 18.82 3.11
CA ILE A 11 3.95 17.84 2.87
C ILE A 11 3.73 17.63 1.37
N ASN A 12 3.61 18.72 0.60
CA ASN A 12 3.36 18.63 -0.84
C ASN A 12 4.49 17.90 -1.59
N GLU A 13 5.75 18.11 -1.20
CA GLU A 13 6.87 17.38 -1.80
C GLU A 13 6.87 15.90 -1.38
N CYS A 14 6.59 15.60 -0.10
CA CYS A 14 6.43 14.24 0.38
C CYS A 14 5.32 13.49 -0.37
N ASP A 15 4.17 14.13 -0.59
CA ASP A 15 3.04 13.55 -1.32
C ASP A 15 3.41 13.15 -2.75
N LYS A 16 4.25 13.95 -3.44
CA LYS A 16 4.73 13.60 -4.80
C LYS A 16 5.59 12.35 -4.79
N GLU A 17 6.45 12.20 -3.79
CA GLU A 17 7.26 10.99 -3.62
C GLU A 17 6.38 9.79 -3.29
N MET A 18 5.40 9.97 -2.40
CA MET A 18 4.42 8.94 -2.05
C MET A 18 3.61 8.47 -3.26
N ILE A 19 3.17 9.38 -4.15
CA ILE A 19 2.48 9.03 -5.39
C ILE A 19 3.36 8.14 -6.27
N THR A 20 4.65 8.48 -6.38
CA THR A 20 5.61 7.71 -7.18
C THR A 20 5.79 6.29 -6.61
N LEU A 21 5.96 6.18 -5.29
CA LEU A 21 6.07 4.89 -4.60
C LEU A 21 4.76 4.08 -4.68
N PHE A 22 3.62 4.73 -4.56
CA PHE A 22 2.31 4.12 -4.67
C PHE A 22 2.10 3.50 -6.05
N LYS A 23 2.41 4.23 -7.14
CA LYS A 23 2.32 3.70 -8.51
C LYS A 23 3.22 2.47 -8.70
N LYS A 24 4.46 2.52 -8.22
CA LYS A 24 5.39 1.38 -8.26
C LYS A 24 4.80 0.17 -7.53
N ARG A 25 4.19 0.41 -6.36
CA ARG A 25 3.57 -0.65 -5.55
C ARG A 25 2.34 -1.25 -6.21
N MET A 26 1.47 -0.44 -6.82
CA MET A 26 0.29 -0.95 -7.54
C MET A 26 0.67 -1.74 -8.80
N SER A 27 1.74 -1.35 -9.50
CA SER A 27 2.30 -2.17 -10.59
C SER A 27 2.73 -3.56 -10.10
N ALA A 28 3.36 -3.65 -8.92
CA ALA A 28 3.66 -4.94 -8.28
C ALA A 28 2.39 -5.70 -7.85
N ALA A 29 1.35 -5.01 -7.37
CA ALA A 29 0.07 -5.64 -7.05
C ALA A 29 -0.59 -6.25 -8.30
N LYS A 30 -0.48 -5.59 -9.47
CA LYS A 30 -0.94 -6.15 -10.75
C LYS A 30 -0.21 -7.45 -11.11
N MET A 31 1.12 -7.49 -10.98
CA MET A 31 1.89 -8.72 -11.21
C MET A 31 1.44 -9.86 -10.27
N VAL A 32 1.14 -9.53 -9.00
CA VAL A 32 0.59 -10.50 -8.04
C VAL A 32 -0.81 -10.98 -8.47
N ALA A 33 -1.67 -10.08 -8.95
CA ALA A 33 -3.00 -10.43 -9.46
C ALA A 33 -2.91 -11.46 -10.60
N GLU A 34 -2.08 -11.16 -11.61
CA GLU A 34 -1.87 -12.00 -12.80
C GLU A 34 -1.35 -13.40 -12.43
N TYR A 35 -0.41 -13.46 -11.49
CA TYR A 35 0.11 -14.72 -10.97
C TYR A 35 -0.98 -15.51 -10.23
N LYS A 36 -1.73 -14.85 -9.33
CA LYS A 36 -2.79 -15.51 -8.55
C LYS A 36 -3.91 -16.03 -9.45
N ALA A 37 -4.34 -15.24 -10.45
CA ALA A 37 -5.34 -15.65 -11.42
C ALA A 37 -4.91 -16.90 -12.19
N SER A 38 -3.68 -16.88 -12.71
CA SER A 38 -3.12 -18.00 -13.49
C SER A 38 -2.92 -19.28 -12.68
N ASN A 39 -2.84 -19.18 -11.35
CA ASN A 39 -2.62 -20.30 -10.43
C ASN A 39 -3.84 -20.62 -9.55
N ASN A 40 -5.01 -20.02 -9.80
CA ASN A 40 -6.22 -20.16 -8.99
C ASN A 40 -6.02 -19.91 -7.48
N LEU A 41 -5.20 -18.91 -7.14
CA LEU A 41 -4.91 -18.52 -5.75
C LEU A 41 -5.84 -17.38 -5.28
N PRO A 42 -6.24 -17.36 -4.00
CA PRO A 42 -7.08 -16.29 -3.45
C PRO A 42 -6.33 -14.96 -3.35
N ILE A 43 -7.04 -13.84 -3.56
CA ILE A 43 -6.49 -12.48 -3.39
C ILE A 43 -6.18 -12.20 -1.91
N LEU A 44 -7.08 -12.56 -1.00
CA LEU A 44 -6.87 -12.42 0.43
C LEU A 44 -5.80 -13.41 0.91
N ASP A 45 -4.74 -12.87 1.53
CA ASP A 45 -3.69 -13.65 2.18
C ASP A 45 -3.37 -13.00 3.54
N LEU A 46 -4.17 -13.38 4.55
CA LEU A 46 -4.05 -12.81 5.91
C LEU A 46 -2.67 -13.03 6.51
N LYS A 47 -2.02 -14.17 6.22
CA LYS A 47 -0.68 -14.46 6.72
C LYS A 47 0.32 -13.46 6.14
N ARG A 48 0.30 -13.26 4.82
CA ARG A 48 1.20 -12.32 4.14
C ARG A 48 0.95 -10.87 4.57
N GLU A 49 -0.30 -10.49 4.80
CA GLU A 49 -0.68 -9.15 5.27
C GLU A 49 -0.15 -8.87 6.68
N ASN A 50 -0.34 -9.81 7.61
CA ASN A 50 0.18 -9.70 8.98
C ASN A 50 1.71 -9.65 9.01
N GLU A 51 2.38 -10.46 8.18
CA GLU A 51 3.84 -10.40 8.01
C GLU A 51 4.31 -9.05 7.46
N LEU A 52 3.55 -8.45 6.53
CA LEU A 52 3.85 -7.12 6.00
C LEU A 52 3.77 -6.08 7.11
N ILE A 53 2.66 -6.03 7.85
CA ILE A 53 2.46 -5.04 8.91
C ILE A 53 3.57 -5.17 9.94
N LYS A 54 3.79 -6.38 10.48
CA LYS A 54 4.83 -6.64 11.48
C LYS A 54 6.22 -6.21 11.00
N ARG A 55 6.60 -6.55 9.77
CA ARG A 55 7.92 -6.19 9.23
C ARG A 55 8.07 -4.67 9.10
N ASN A 56 7.04 -3.98 8.61
CA ASN A 56 7.14 -2.54 8.36
C ASN A 56 7.05 -1.72 9.66
N THR A 57 6.29 -2.15 10.67
CA THR A 57 6.31 -1.49 11.99
C THR A 57 7.65 -1.67 12.70
N GLN A 58 8.29 -2.85 12.55
CA GLN A 58 9.66 -3.05 13.03
C GLN A 58 10.69 -2.15 12.32
N ILE A 59 10.53 -1.92 11.01
CA ILE A 59 11.40 -1.01 10.26
C ILE A 59 11.16 0.44 10.66
N LEU A 60 9.89 0.83 10.88
CA LEU A 60 9.53 2.16 11.35
C LEU A 60 10.23 2.49 12.68
N ASN A 61 10.21 1.55 13.63
CA ASN A 61 10.89 1.68 14.93
C ASN A 61 10.57 3.00 15.65
N ASP A 62 9.30 3.41 15.60
CA ASP A 62 8.80 4.63 16.22
C ASP A 62 7.44 4.32 16.87
N GLN A 63 7.42 4.28 18.21
CA GLN A 63 6.23 3.93 18.98
C GLN A 63 5.15 5.00 18.93
N GLU A 64 5.51 6.27 18.74
CA GLU A 64 4.53 7.36 18.66
C GLU A 64 3.75 7.29 17.35
N LEU A 65 4.42 6.87 16.27
CA LEU A 65 3.84 6.75 14.93
C LEU A 65 3.27 5.38 14.60
N GLU A 66 3.60 4.33 15.36
CA GLU A 66 3.28 2.93 15.02
C GLU A 66 1.79 2.71 14.74
N GLY A 67 0.90 3.19 15.62
CA GLY A 67 -0.54 3.02 15.45
C GLY A 67 -1.06 3.67 14.17
N TYR A 68 -0.64 4.90 13.89
CA TYR A 68 -1.04 5.62 12.66
C TYR A 68 -0.50 4.93 11.42
N TYR A 69 0.73 4.41 11.48
CA TYR A 69 1.34 3.71 10.37
C TYR A 69 0.68 2.37 10.07
N ILE A 70 0.24 1.62 11.10
CA ILE A 70 -0.56 0.42 10.92
C ILE A 70 -1.85 0.74 10.14
N THR A 71 -2.59 1.78 10.54
CA THR A 71 -3.80 2.21 9.83
C THR A 71 -3.52 2.59 8.37
N PHE A 72 -2.41 3.27 8.10
CA PHE A 72 -1.99 3.57 6.74
C PHE A 72 -1.71 2.30 5.92
N LEU A 73 -1.00 1.32 6.50
CA LEU A 73 -0.70 0.05 5.84
C LEU A 73 -1.97 -0.75 5.53
N GLU A 74 -2.94 -0.79 6.44
CA GLU A 74 -4.23 -1.46 6.25
C GLU A 74 -5.03 -0.82 5.10
N GLY A 75 -5.13 0.50 5.06
CA GLY A 75 -5.79 1.22 3.97
C GLY A 75 -5.13 0.98 2.62
N MET A 76 -3.80 1.00 2.58
CA MET A 76 -3.04 0.67 1.38
C MET A 76 -3.25 -0.80 0.95
N LEU A 77 -3.26 -1.75 1.89
CA LEU A 77 -3.50 -3.17 1.60
C LEU A 77 -4.92 -3.38 1.07
N LYS A 78 -5.91 -2.65 1.59
CA LYS A 78 -7.26 -2.66 1.06
C LYS A 78 -7.28 -2.19 -0.39
N ALA A 79 -6.73 -1.02 -0.70
CA ALA A 79 -6.65 -0.52 -2.08
C ALA A 79 -5.92 -1.50 -3.02
N SER A 80 -4.86 -2.14 -2.53
CA SER A 80 -4.14 -3.17 -3.27
C SER A 80 -5.01 -4.40 -3.58
N LYS A 81 -5.86 -4.84 -2.65
CA LYS A 81 -6.77 -5.97 -2.86
C LYS A 81 -7.89 -5.61 -3.83
N ASP A 82 -8.51 -4.45 -3.63
CA ASP A 82 -9.58 -3.95 -4.50
C ASP A 82 -9.10 -3.89 -5.96
N TYR A 83 -7.89 -3.34 -6.21
CA TYR A 83 -7.30 -3.29 -7.54
C TYR A 83 -7.00 -4.69 -8.14
N GLN A 84 -6.52 -5.64 -7.33
CA GLN A 84 -6.34 -7.03 -7.78
C GLN A 84 -7.66 -7.67 -8.18
N GLU A 85 -8.74 -7.45 -7.42
CA GLU A 85 -10.06 -7.99 -7.72
C GLU A 85 -10.62 -7.46 -9.04
N GLU A 86 -10.46 -6.16 -9.29
CA GLU A 86 -10.88 -5.53 -10.55
C GLU A 86 -10.15 -6.13 -11.74
N LEU A 87 -8.82 -6.26 -11.66
CA LEU A 87 -8.01 -6.85 -12.73
C LEU A 87 -8.41 -8.30 -13.05
N ILE A 88 -8.65 -9.12 -12.04
CA ILE A 88 -9.07 -10.52 -12.26
C ILE A 88 -10.47 -10.58 -12.86
N LYS A 89 -11.39 -9.69 -12.46
CA LYS A 89 -12.74 -9.62 -13.05
C LYS A 89 -12.68 -9.22 -14.53
N GLU A 90 -11.80 -8.29 -14.90
CA GLU A 90 -11.62 -7.85 -16.29
C GLU A 90 -11.02 -8.95 -17.19
N GLN A 91 -10.11 -9.77 -16.67
CA GLN A 91 -9.51 -10.88 -17.42
C GLN A 91 -10.50 -12.03 -17.71
N ASN A 92 -11.54 -12.17 -16.89
CA ASN A 92 -12.54 -13.22 -16.99
C ASN A 92 -13.81 -12.78 -17.77
N LYS A 93 -13.83 -11.54 -18.30
CA LYS A 93 -14.88 -11.06 -19.21
C LYS A 93 -14.55 -11.40 -20.66
#